data_AF-L0GUC4-F1
#
_entry.id   AF-L0GUC4-F1
#
_cell.length_a   1.000
_cell.length_b   1.000
_cell.length_c   1.000
_cell.angle_alpha   90.00
_cell.angle_beta   90.00
_cell.angle_gamma   90.00
#
_symmetry.space_group_name_H-M   'P 1'
#
loop_
_entity.id
_entity.type
_entity.pdbx_description
1 polymer ?
#
loop_
_entity_poly.entity_id
_entity_poly.type
_entity_poly.pdbx_seq_one_letter_code
_entity_poly.pdbx_strand_id
1 'polypeptide(L)'
;MDPAIIALWGLAQATQSMFRPILEDLAADVAKDAAKSYVGQAFQSVFSVIHKKPLTKATGLALKALLDLIENELLDADLEPEQVRGLTPAVSRLVSDAAVKQAIAHLFLDPDYRLDPRVLAGAWAQLQPTPPNLPEAFSWQRIAKRLTRQVQQLRDADPELRETFAALRNAGNADALKALGGLPPDFDLDRYREALVERFGHLNLDSMDTSGA
;
A
#
# COMPACT_ATOMS: atom_id res chain seq x y z
N MET A 1 13.49 2.53 -14.48
CA MET A 1 12.66 2.42 -13.26
C MET A 1 13.50 2.92 -12.10
N ASP A 2 12.93 3.72 -11.19
CA ASP A 2 13.67 4.38 -10.12
C ASP A 2 14.31 3.36 -9.16
N PRO A 3 15.64 3.35 -8.96
CA PRO A 3 16.32 2.40 -8.09
C PRO A 3 15.86 2.48 -6.63
N ALA A 4 15.39 3.65 -6.16
CA ALA A 4 14.83 3.78 -4.81
C ALA A 4 13.51 3.02 -4.67
N ILE A 5 12.62 3.09 -5.67
CA ILE A 5 11.34 2.38 -5.65
C ILE A 5 11.57 0.87 -5.78
N ILE A 6 12.52 0.44 -6.62
CA ILE A 6 12.92 -0.97 -6.75
C ILE A 6 13.34 -1.55 -5.38
N ALA A 7 14.18 -0.82 -4.65
CA ALA A 7 14.63 -1.22 -3.33
C ALA A 7 13.48 -1.23 -2.31
N LEU A 8 12.65 -0.17 -2.29
CA LEU A 8 11.52 -0.04 -1.36
C LEU A 8 10.48 -1.15 -1.52
N TRP A 9 10.24 -1.60 -2.75
CA TRP A 9 9.23 -2.61 -3.06
C TRP A 9 9.79 -4.03 -2.98
N GLY A 10 11.08 -4.19 -2.72
CA GLY A 10 11.73 -5.50 -2.67
C GLY A 10 11.78 -6.19 -4.04
N LEU A 11 11.71 -5.43 -5.14
CA LEU A 11 11.71 -5.96 -6.51
C LEU A 11 12.99 -6.72 -6.84
N ALA A 12 14.12 -6.34 -6.22
CA ALA A 12 15.39 -7.07 -6.38
C ALA A 12 15.31 -8.52 -5.85
N GLN A 13 14.39 -8.83 -4.94
CA GLN A 13 14.16 -10.16 -4.36
C GLN A 13 13.04 -10.93 -5.05
N ALA A 14 12.32 -10.30 -5.99
CA ALA A 14 11.18 -10.88 -6.71
C ALA A 14 11.58 -11.46 -8.07
N THR A 15 12.85 -11.81 -8.28
CA THR A 15 13.38 -12.16 -9.62
C THR A 15 12.74 -13.40 -10.25
N GLN A 16 12.15 -14.28 -9.44
CA GLN A 16 11.48 -15.50 -9.88
C GLN A 16 9.95 -15.41 -9.90
N SER A 17 9.35 -14.32 -9.40
CA SER A 17 7.90 -14.19 -9.36
C SER A 17 7.33 -14.05 -10.77
N MET A 18 6.31 -14.86 -11.06
CA MET A 18 5.55 -14.81 -12.31
C MET A 18 4.74 -13.52 -12.43
N PHE A 19 4.35 -12.91 -11.31
CA PHE A 19 3.62 -11.64 -11.27
C PHE A 19 4.50 -10.40 -11.09
N ARG A 20 5.82 -10.55 -11.17
CA ARG A 20 6.77 -9.42 -11.16
C ARG A 20 6.39 -8.28 -12.12
N PRO A 21 5.94 -8.51 -13.36
CA PRO A 21 5.56 -7.42 -14.27
C PRO A 21 4.48 -6.49 -13.69
N ILE A 22 3.56 -7.02 -12.88
CA ILE A 22 2.50 -6.22 -12.22
C ILE A 22 3.11 -5.23 -11.24
N LEU A 23 4.07 -5.67 -10.42
CA LEU A 23 4.77 -4.79 -9.48
C LEU A 23 5.60 -3.74 -10.20
N GLU A 24 6.23 -4.10 -11.32
CA GLU A 24 7.05 -3.20 -12.11
C GLU A 24 6.22 -2.08 -12.74
N ASP A 25 5.05 -2.40 -13.30
CA ASP A 25 4.12 -1.42 -13.86
C ASP A 25 3.61 -0.45 -12.77
N LEU A 26 3.18 -1.00 -11.62
CA LEU A 26 2.70 -0.19 -10.50
C LEU A 26 3.82 0.70 -9.91
N ALA A 27 5.05 0.19 -9.82
CA ALA A 27 6.23 0.95 -9.38
C ALA A 27 6.55 2.10 -10.36
N ALA A 28 6.44 1.85 -11.66
CA ALA A 28 6.66 2.87 -12.69
C ALA A 28 5.63 4.00 -12.59
N ASP A 29 4.38 3.70 -12.28
CA ASP A 29 3.33 4.72 -12.11
C ASP A 29 3.52 5.56 -10.85
N VAL A 30 3.97 4.95 -9.75
CA VAL A 30 4.37 5.69 -8.54
C VAL A 30 5.52 6.65 -8.83
N ALA A 31 6.49 6.24 -9.65
CA ALA A 31 7.61 7.09 -10.04
C ALA A 31 7.17 8.34 -10.82
N LYS A 32 6.09 8.23 -11.61
CA LYS A 32 5.53 9.35 -12.38
C LYS A 32 4.76 10.32 -11.48
N ASP A 33 3.77 9.80 -10.74
CA ASP A 33 2.91 10.60 -9.86
C ASP A 33 2.36 9.74 -8.73
N ALA A 34 3.03 9.76 -7.58
CA ALA A 34 2.62 8.98 -6.42
C ALA A 34 1.21 9.32 -5.91
N ALA A 35 0.77 10.58 -6.01
CA ALA A 35 -0.54 11.02 -5.54
C ALA A 35 -1.68 10.48 -6.43
N LYS A 36 -1.44 10.35 -7.74
CA LYS A 36 -2.42 9.76 -8.67
C LYS A 36 -2.25 8.25 -8.87
N SER A 37 -1.11 7.70 -8.45
CA SER A 37 -0.81 6.27 -8.52
C SER A 37 -1.68 5.42 -7.60
N TYR A 38 -1.41 4.12 -7.58
CA TYR A 38 -1.93 3.18 -6.59
C TYR A 38 -1.84 3.71 -5.15
N VAL A 39 -0.69 4.28 -4.77
CA VAL A 39 -0.42 4.69 -3.37
C VAL A 39 -1.40 5.78 -2.95
N GLY A 40 -1.52 6.85 -3.76
CA GLY A 40 -2.44 7.94 -3.45
C GLY A 40 -3.91 7.54 -3.54
N GLN A 41 -4.28 6.60 -4.42
CA GLN A 41 -5.65 6.07 -4.47
C GLN A 41 -5.98 5.19 -3.26
N ALA A 42 -5.05 4.33 -2.82
CA ALA A 42 -5.26 3.46 -1.67
C ALA A 42 -5.30 4.25 -0.35
N PHE A 43 -4.44 5.26 -0.21
CA PHE A 43 -4.31 6.07 1.00
C PHE A 43 -4.94 7.47 0.87
N GLN A 44 -5.93 7.65 -0.02
CA GLN A 44 -6.43 8.98 -0.38
C GLN A 44 -6.81 9.87 0.82
N SER A 45 -7.36 9.30 1.89
CA SER A 45 -7.77 10.02 3.10
C SER A 45 -6.62 10.49 4.00
N VAL A 46 -5.43 9.92 3.83
CA VAL A 46 -4.27 10.15 4.70
C VAL A 46 -2.98 10.42 3.92
N PHE A 47 -3.09 10.53 2.59
CA PHE A 47 -1.95 10.74 1.72
C PHE A 47 -1.44 12.16 1.93
N SER A 48 -0.15 12.27 2.23
CA SER A 48 0.56 13.54 2.37
C SER A 48 1.95 13.41 1.77
N VAL A 49 2.55 14.54 1.37
CA VAL A 49 3.93 14.55 0.83
C VAL A 49 4.92 14.00 1.87
N ILE A 50 4.65 14.25 3.15
CA ILE A 50 5.46 13.82 4.29
C ILE A 50 5.45 12.30 4.44
N HIS A 51 4.30 11.68 4.23
CA HIS A 51 4.13 10.23 4.37
C HIS A 51 4.34 9.48 3.05
N LYS A 52 4.58 10.17 1.93
CA LYS A 52 4.74 9.59 0.59
C LYS A 52 5.67 8.37 0.56
N LYS A 53 6.88 8.48 1.13
CA LYS A 53 7.87 7.39 1.10
C LYS A 53 7.42 6.18 1.94
N PRO A 54 7.05 6.34 3.23
CA PRO A 54 6.49 5.23 4.01
C PRO A 54 5.24 4.59 3.38
N LEU A 55 4.30 5.38 2.85
CA LEU A 55 3.11 4.87 2.17
C LEU A 55 3.47 4.08 0.91
N THR A 56 4.44 4.58 0.13
CA THR A 56 4.97 3.89 -1.06
C THR A 56 5.59 2.56 -0.69
N LYS A 57 6.40 2.52 0.36
CA LYS A 57 7.04 1.29 0.88
C LYS A 57 6.00 0.27 1.35
N ALA A 58 5.07 0.71 2.19
CA ALA A 58 3.98 -0.12 2.72
C ALA A 58 3.17 -0.77 1.59
N THR A 59 2.79 0.04 0.60
CA THR A 59 2.05 -0.40 -0.59
C THR A 59 2.82 -1.47 -1.36
N GLY A 60 4.09 -1.19 -1.70
CA GLY A 60 4.92 -2.11 -2.47
C GLY A 60 5.11 -3.46 -1.80
N LEU A 61 5.42 -3.45 -0.49
CA LEU A 61 5.63 -4.68 0.28
C LEU A 61 4.34 -5.49 0.43
N ALA A 62 3.19 -4.84 0.65
CA ALA A 62 1.90 -5.52 0.73
C ALA A 62 1.44 -6.10 -0.61
N LEU A 63 1.64 -5.37 -1.71
CA LEU A 63 1.35 -5.86 -3.06
C LEU A 63 2.23 -7.05 -3.41
N LYS A 64 3.54 -6.97 -3.12
CA LYS A 64 4.46 -8.10 -3.30
C LYS A 64 3.96 -9.31 -2.53
N ALA A 65 3.64 -9.14 -1.25
CA ALA A 65 3.11 -10.22 -0.41
C ALA A 65 1.81 -10.82 -0.96
N LEU A 66 0.87 -9.99 -1.43
CA LEU A 66 -0.38 -10.47 -2.02
C LEU A 66 -0.13 -11.28 -3.30
N LEU A 67 0.74 -10.78 -4.18
CA LEU A 67 1.07 -11.46 -5.43
C LEU A 67 1.79 -12.78 -5.17
N ASP A 68 2.77 -12.80 -4.26
CA ASP A 68 3.45 -14.03 -3.84
C ASP A 68 2.43 -15.05 -3.27
N LEU A 69 1.43 -14.60 -2.50
CA LEU A 69 0.39 -15.47 -1.95
C LEU A 69 -0.55 -16.02 -3.02
N ILE A 70 -0.98 -15.19 -3.98
CA ILE A 70 -1.80 -15.65 -5.11
C ILE A 70 -1.03 -16.66 -5.95
N GLU A 71 0.24 -16.36 -6.26
CA GLU A 71 1.12 -17.22 -7.05
C GLU A 71 1.28 -18.60 -6.41
N ASN A 72 1.63 -18.64 -5.12
CA ASN A 72 1.79 -19.90 -4.38
C ASN A 72 0.47 -20.66 -4.25
N GLU A 73 -0.64 -19.98 -4.02
CA GLU A 73 -1.96 -20.62 -3.89
C GLU A 73 -2.42 -21.25 -5.22
N LEU A 74 -2.04 -20.67 -6.37
CA LEU A 74 -2.30 -21.25 -7.69
C LEU A 74 -1.42 -22.47 -7.96
N LEU A 75 -0.12 -22.39 -7.64
CA LEU A 75 0.81 -23.51 -7.76
C LEU A 75 0.42 -24.68 -6.84
N ASP A 76 0.04 -24.40 -5.59
CA ASP A 76 -0.46 -25.37 -4.61
C ASP A 76 -1.80 -26.01 -5.05
N ALA A 77 -2.49 -25.40 -6.03
CA ALA A 77 -3.71 -25.90 -6.64
C ALA A 77 -3.46 -26.59 -7.99
N ASP A 78 -2.23 -27.06 -8.21
CA ASP A 78 -1.76 -27.83 -9.36
C ASP A 78 -1.85 -27.10 -10.71
N LEU A 79 -1.75 -25.76 -10.72
CA LEU A 79 -1.51 -25.02 -11.96
C LEU A 79 -0.04 -25.08 -12.36
N GLU A 80 0.20 -25.33 -13.64
CA GLU A 80 1.52 -25.22 -14.23
C GLU A 80 1.97 -23.74 -14.30
N PRO A 81 3.28 -23.45 -14.17
CA PRO A 81 3.81 -22.08 -14.20
C PRO A 81 3.34 -21.24 -15.40
N GLU A 82 3.20 -21.85 -16.58
CA GLU A 82 2.71 -21.17 -17.79
C GLU A 82 1.25 -20.73 -17.66
N GLN A 83 0.41 -21.55 -16.99
CA GLN A 83 -0.98 -21.21 -16.70
C GLN A 83 -1.05 -20.06 -15.68
N VAL A 84 -0.22 -20.11 -14.64
CA VAL A 84 -0.10 -19.03 -13.64
C VAL A 84 0.33 -17.72 -14.31
N ARG A 85 1.36 -17.74 -15.17
CA ARG A 85 1.76 -16.56 -15.96
C ARG A 85 0.63 -16.05 -16.85
N GLY A 86 -0.18 -16.94 -17.42
CA GLY A 86 -1.36 -16.60 -18.20
C GLY A 86 -2.42 -15.79 -17.43
N LEU A 87 -2.42 -15.86 -16.09
CA LEU A 87 -3.34 -15.11 -15.23
C LEU A 87 -2.89 -13.68 -14.94
N THR A 88 -1.68 -13.28 -15.35
CA THR A 88 -1.12 -11.94 -15.10
C THR A 88 -2.10 -10.80 -15.42
N PRO A 89 -2.81 -10.78 -16.57
CA PRO A 89 -3.76 -9.70 -16.86
C PRO A 89 -4.98 -9.69 -15.92
N ALA A 90 -5.44 -10.84 -15.44
CA ALA A 90 -6.55 -10.92 -14.49
C ALA A 90 -6.11 -10.48 -13.09
N VAL A 91 -4.95 -10.96 -12.63
CA VAL A 91 -4.36 -10.57 -11.34
C VAL A 91 -4.03 -9.08 -11.29
N SER A 92 -3.52 -8.50 -12.38
CA SER A 92 -3.26 -7.06 -12.48
C SER A 92 -4.54 -6.22 -12.29
N ARG A 93 -5.65 -6.67 -12.89
CA ARG A 93 -6.96 -6.04 -12.70
C ARG A 93 -7.50 -6.23 -11.29
N LEU A 94 -7.33 -7.41 -10.70
CA LEU A 94 -7.72 -7.69 -9.31
C LEU A 94 -7.04 -6.71 -8.35
N VAL A 95 -5.71 -6.59 -8.41
CA VAL A 95 -5.00 -5.70 -7.48
C VAL A 95 -5.35 -4.23 -7.71
N SER A 96 -5.74 -3.87 -8.93
CA SER A 96 -6.18 -2.53 -9.32
C SER A 96 -7.61 -2.19 -8.89
N ASP A 97 -8.39 -3.18 -8.45
CA ASP A 97 -9.76 -2.99 -7.97
C ASP A 97 -9.81 -2.06 -6.74
N ALA A 98 -10.84 -1.23 -6.67
CA ALA A 98 -10.97 -0.21 -5.64
C ALA A 98 -11.13 -0.82 -4.23
N ALA A 99 -11.90 -1.91 -4.11
CA ALA A 99 -12.09 -2.57 -2.81
C ALA A 99 -10.81 -3.26 -2.35
N VAL A 100 -10.03 -3.82 -3.28
CA VAL A 100 -8.72 -4.41 -2.96
C VAL A 100 -7.70 -3.36 -2.52
N LYS A 101 -7.63 -2.21 -3.22
CA LYS A 101 -6.81 -1.06 -2.82
C LYS A 101 -7.13 -0.57 -1.41
N GLN A 102 -8.41 -0.37 -1.12
CA GLN A 102 -8.86 0.06 0.20
C GLN A 102 -8.51 -0.99 1.26
N ALA A 103 -8.77 -2.27 0.99
CA ALA A 103 -8.41 -3.34 1.90
C ALA A 103 -6.91 -3.36 2.26
N ILE A 104 -6.02 -3.12 1.29
CA ILE A 104 -4.57 -3.02 1.54
C ILE A 104 -4.24 -1.84 2.44
N ALA A 105 -4.83 -0.67 2.21
CA ALA A 105 -4.62 0.49 3.07
C ALA A 105 -5.10 0.24 4.51
N HIS A 106 -6.29 -0.35 4.67
CA HIS A 106 -6.86 -0.66 5.98
C HIS A 106 -6.01 -1.62 6.81
N LEU A 107 -5.30 -2.57 6.18
CA LEU A 107 -4.37 -3.46 6.89
C LEU A 107 -3.24 -2.69 7.62
N PHE A 108 -2.86 -1.50 7.14
CA PHE A 108 -1.89 -0.65 7.82
C PHE A 108 -2.54 0.35 8.78
N LEU A 109 -3.65 0.95 8.36
CA LEU A 109 -4.33 2.02 9.09
C LEU A 109 -5.04 1.51 10.35
N ASP A 110 -5.52 0.28 10.34
CA ASP A 110 -6.23 -0.33 11.46
C ASP A 110 -5.53 -1.64 11.93
N PRO A 111 -4.92 -1.66 13.13
CA PRO A 111 -4.31 -2.85 13.72
C PRO A 111 -5.25 -4.03 13.93
N ASP A 112 -6.52 -3.75 14.14
CA ASP A 112 -7.55 -4.75 14.42
C ASP A 112 -8.27 -5.21 13.14
N TYR A 113 -8.09 -4.49 12.04
CA TYR A 113 -8.62 -4.91 10.74
C TYR A 113 -8.08 -6.29 10.34
N ARG A 114 -8.98 -7.10 9.80
CA ARG A 114 -8.70 -8.41 9.22
C ARG A 114 -9.29 -8.42 7.83
N LEU A 115 -8.50 -8.79 6.83
CA LEU A 115 -9.00 -8.85 5.46
C LEU A 115 -10.09 -9.91 5.35
N ASP A 116 -11.31 -9.50 4.99
CA ASP A 116 -12.38 -10.41 4.63
C ASP A 116 -12.08 -11.05 3.26
N PRO A 117 -11.95 -12.39 3.16
CA PRO A 117 -11.68 -13.05 1.89
C PRO A 117 -12.72 -12.80 0.81
N ARG A 118 -13.94 -12.40 1.19
CA ARG A 118 -15.00 -12.03 0.24
C ARG A 118 -14.67 -10.78 -0.56
N VAL A 119 -13.78 -9.91 -0.06
CA VAL A 119 -13.30 -8.74 -0.82
C VAL A 119 -12.53 -9.21 -2.06
N LEU A 120 -11.55 -10.10 -1.88
CA LEU A 120 -10.76 -10.64 -2.98
C LEU A 120 -11.60 -11.50 -3.92
N ALA A 121 -12.44 -12.38 -3.37
CA ALA A 121 -13.31 -13.24 -4.15
C ALA A 121 -14.34 -12.46 -4.98
N GLY A 122 -14.96 -11.43 -4.37
CA GLY A 122 -15.93 -10.57 -5.02
C GLY A 122 -15.30 -9.73 -6.13
N ALA A 123 -14.14 -9.11 -5.85
CA ALA A 123 -13.38 -8.36 -6.85
C ALA A 123 -12.97 -9.26 -8.03
N TRP A 124 -12.52 -10.49 -7.76
CA TRP A 124 -12.22 -11.46 -8.82
C TRP A 124 -13.46 -11.77 -9.67
N ALA A 125 -14.58 -12.15 -9.05
CA ALA A 125 -15.80 -12.52 -9.76
C ALA A 125 -16.39 -11.40 -10.63
N GLN A 126 -16.10 -10.14 -10.30
CA GLN A 126 -16.61 -8.97 -11.02
C GLN A 126 -15.67 -8.46 -12.13
N LEU A 127 -14.49 -9.06 -12.30
CA LEU A 127 -13.53 -8.63 -13.32
C LEU A 127 -14.11 -8.70 -14.73
N GLN A 128 -13.79 -7.67 -15.53
CA GLN A 128 -14.15 -7.59 -16.95
C GLN A 128 -12.90 -7.44 -17.83
N PRO A 129 -12.73 -8.27 -18.89
CA PRO A 129 -13.51 -9.47 -19.20
C PRO A 129 -13.45 -10.52 -18.08
N THR A 130 -14.48 -11.38 -18.03
CA THR A 130 -14.64 -12.47 -17.06
C THR A 130 -13.34 -13.25 -16.89
N PRO A 131 -12.85 -13.42 -15.65
CA PRO A 131 -11.62 -14.15 -15.42
C PRO A 131 -11.85 -15.66 -15.58
N PRO A 132 -10.80 -16.44 -15.81
CA PRO A 132 -10.91 -17.89 -15.80
C PRO A 132 -11.34 -18.40 -14.42
N ASN A 133 -11.99 -19.56 -14.42
CA ASN A 133 -12.33 -20.25 -13.19
C ASN A 133 -11.05 -20.67 -12.47
N LEU A 134 -11.02 -20.39 -11.17
CA LEU A 134 -9.95 -20.85 -10.29
C LEU A 134 -10.18 -22.32 -9.93
N PRO A 135 -9.13 -23.10 -9.66
CA PRO A 135 -9.28 -24.47 -9.19
C PRO A 135 -10.10 -24.57 -7.91
N GLU A 136 -10.73 -25.72 -7.70
CA GLU A 136 -11.47 -26.00 -6.47
C GLU A 136 -10.60 -25.90 -5.21
N ALA A 137 -9.32 -26.26 -5.31
CA ALA A 137 -8.37 -26.20 -4.20
C ALA A 137 -7.90 -24.77 -3.86
N PHE A 138 -8.15 -23.77 -4.73
CA PHE A 138 -7.70 -22.40 -4.50
C PHE A 138 -8.55 -21.70 -3.43
N SER A 139 -7.90 -21.00 -2.48
CA SER A 139 -8.58 -20.41 -1.32
C SER A 139 -8.22 -18.94 -1.06
N TRP A 140 -9.17 -18.05 -1.36
CA TRP A 140 -9.12 -16.64 -0.92
C TRP A 140 -9.02 -16.50 0.60
N GLN A 141 -9.58 -17.44 1.36
CA GLN A 141 -9.49 -17.45 2.83
C GLN A 141 -8.06 -17.64 3.31
N ARG A 142 -7.27 -18.52 2.68
CA ARG A 142 -5.85 -18.70 3.01
C ARG A 142 -5.06 -17.44 2.70
N ILE A 143 -5.26 -16.85 1.53
CA ILE A 143 -4.61 -15.60 1.11
C ILE A 143 -4.93 -14.47 2.08
N ALA A 144 -6.21 -14.21 2.37
CA ALA A 144 -6.62 -13.11 3.24
C ALA A 144 -6.03 -13.21 4.65
N LYS A 145 -6.04 -14.42 5.23
CA LYS A 145 -5.45 -14.69 6.56
C LYS A 145 -3.94 -14.49 6.56
N ARG A 146 -3.23 -14.99 5.55
CA ARG A 146 -1.77 -14.89 5.44
C ARG A 146 -1.33 -13.45 5.18
N LEU A 147 -1.99 -12.74 4.26
CA LEU A 147 -1.69 -11.35 3.96
C LEU A 147 -1.89 -10.47 5.20
N THR A 148 -2.99 -10.66 5.93
CA THR A 148 -3.26 -9.92 7.16
C THR A 148 -2.09 -10.07 8.16
N ARG A 149 -1.60 -11.30 8.37
CA ARG A 149 -0.47 -11.56 9.27
C ARG A 149 0.83 -10.96 8.77
N GLN A 150 1.12 -11.09 7.47
CA GLN A 150 2.35 -10.53 6.89
C GLN A 150 2.37 -9.01 6.96
N VAL A 151 1.26 -8.33 6.66
CA VAL A 151 1.19 -6.86 6.77
C VAL A 151 1.33 -6.38 8.22
N GLN A 152 0.75 -7.10 9.19
CA GLN A 152 0.97 -6.81 10.61
C GLN A 152 2.46 -6.92 10.97
N GLN A 153 3.12 -7.99 10.55
CA GLN A 153 4.56 -8.16 10.78
C GLN A 153 5.38 -7.07 10.11
N LEU A 154 5.06 -6.69 8.87
CA LEU A 154 5.73 -5.59 8.16
C LEU A 154 5.59 -4.27 8.91
N ARG A 155 4.38 -3.95 9.38
CA ARG A 155 4.12 -2.74 10.16
C ARG A 155 4.89 -2.74 11.48
N ASP A 156 4.97 -3.87 12.17
CA ASP A 156 5.50 -3.93 13.53
C ASP A 156 7.04 -4.07 13.54
N ALA A 157 7.62 -4.72 12.53
CA ALA A 157 9.07 -4.94 12.41
C ALA A 157 9.83 -3.73 11.84
N ASP A 158 9.17 -2.85 11.09
CA ASP A 158 9.79 -1.69 10.46
C ASP A 158 9.50 -0.41 11.27
N PRO A 159 10.51 0.20 11.93
CA PRO A 159 10.29 1.38 12.75
C PRO A 159 9.66 2.56 12.00
N GLU A 160 10.07 2.80 10.75
CA GLU A 160 9.58 3.90 9.90
C GLU A 160 8.08 3.70 9.59
N LEU A 161 7.68 2.47 9.25
CA LEU A 161 6.27 2.15 9.01
C LEU A 161 5.45 2.22 10.31
N ARG A 162 5.97 1.64 11.40
CA ARG A 162 5.29 1.64 12.70
C ARG A 162 4.98 3.06 13.18
N GLU A 163 5.98 3.94 13.14
CA GLU A 163 5.86 5.34 13.56
C GLU A 163 4.93 6.12 12.63
N THR A 164 5.07 5.95 11.31
CA THR A 164 4.21 6.62 10.34
C THR A 164 2.75 6.25 10.54
N PHE A 165 2.42 4.96 10.61
CA PHE A 165 1.04 4.54 10.78
C PHE A 165 0.49 4.82 12.18
N ALA A 166 1.34 4.89 13.22
CA ALA A 166 0.92 5.39 14.52
C ALA A 166 0.54 6.88 14.47
N ALA A 167 1.35 7.70 13.80
CA ALA A 167 1.05 9.12 13.60
C ALA A 167 -0.23 9.33 12.79
N LEU A 168 -0.42 8.60 11.69
CA LEU A 168 -1.63 8.68 10.85
C LEU A 168 -2.90 8.29 11.61
N ARG A 169 -2.84 7.25 12.46
CA ARG A 169 -3.96 6.88 13.34
C ARG A 169 -4.28 7.97 14.35
N ASN A 170 -3.25 8.52 14.98
CA ASN A 170 -3.41 9.57 15.98
C ASN A 170 -3.98 10.85 15.36
N ALA A 171 -3.58 11.21 14.14
CA ALA A 171 -4.13 12.33 13.39
C ALA A 171 -5.63 12.12 13.09
N GLY A 172 -6.00 10.96 12.55
CA GLY A 172 -7.41 10.64 12.30
C GLY A 172 -8.27 10.66 13.57
N ASN A 173 -7.73 10.16 14.69
CA ASN A 173 -8.40 10.23 15.99
C ASN A 173 -8.47 11.67 16.53
N ALA A 174 -7.43 12.47 16.34
CA ALA A 174 -7.40 13.87 16.76
C ALA A 174 -8.44 14.70 16.01
N ASP A 175 -8.63 14.46 14.70
CA ASP A 175 -9.67 15.14 13.93
C ASP A 175 -11.08 14.71 14.35
N ALA A 176 -11.29 13.42 14.66
CA ALA A 176 -12.52 12.95 15.28
C ALA A 176 -12.78 13.58 16.66
N LEU A 177 -11.72 13.80 17.46
CA LEU A 177 -11.80 14.47 18.77
C LEU A 177 -12.01 15.99 18.64
N LYS A 178 -11.41 16.65 17.64
CA LYS A 178 -11.65 18.08 17.33
C LYS A 178 -13.10 18.33 16.95
N ALA A 179 -13.69 17.43 16.15
CA ALA A 179 -15.10 17.47 15.79
C ALA A 179 -16.03 17.36 17.02
N LEU A 180 -15.58 16.70 18.09
CA LEU A 180 -16.31 16.60 19.36
C LEU A 180 -16.00 17.76 20.34
N GLY A 181 -14.84 18.41 20.22
CA GLY A 181 -14.28 19.34 21.21
C GLY A 181 -14.43 20.84 20.91
N GLY A 182 -15.04 21.24 19.80
CA GLY A 182 -15.33 22.65 19.51
C GLY A 182 -14.12 23.52 19.15
N LEU A 183 -13.01 22.92 18.71
CA LEU A 183 -11.92 23.64 18.05
C LEU A 183 -12.42 24.25 16.72
N PRO A 184 -11.86 25.38 16.25
CA PRO A 184 -12.26 25.98 14.98
C PRO A 184 -12.16 24.91 13.87
N PRO A 185 -13.24 24.65 13.13
CA PRO A 185 -13.32 23.52 12.21
C PRO A 185 -12.30 23.59 11.07
N ASP A 186 -11.71 24.76 10.82
CA ASP A 186 -10.88 25.03 9.64
C ASP A 186 -9.35 24.94 9.89
N PHE A 187 -8.89 24.66 11.13
CA PHE A 187 -7.45 24.58 11.40
C PHE A 187 -6.89 23.17 11.14
N ASP A 188 -6.34 23.00 9.94
CA ASP A 188 -5.74 21.77 9.43
C ASP A 188 -4.23 21.72 9.74
N LEU A 189 -3.87 20.92 10.74
CA LEU A 189 -2.48 20.71 11.18
C LEU A 189 -1.62 20.05 10.10
N ASP A 190 -2.20 19.15 9.31
CA ASP A 190 -1.48 18.44 8.26
C ASP A 190 -1.19 19.37 7.09
N ARG A 191 -2.19 20.15 6.65
CA ARG A 191 -2.00 21.18 5.64
C ARG A 191 -1.00 22.25 6.08
N TYR A 192 -1.02 22.63 7.35
CA TYR A 192 -0.03 23.56 7.89
C TYR A 192 1.39 22.97 7.84
N ARG A 193 1.54 21.72 8.26
CA ARG A 193 2.82 21.01 8.24
C ARG A 193 3.33 20.77 6.82
N GLU A 194 2.45 20.41 5.89
CA GLU A 194 2.78 20.29 4.45
C GLU A 194 3.22 21.63 3.88
N ALA A 195 2.49 22.72 4.15
CA ALA A 195 2.87 24.06 3.71
C ALA A 195 4.25 24.47 4.25
N LEU A 196 4.61 24.07 5.48
CA LEU A 196 5.94 24.28 6.02
C LEU A 196 7.01 23.47 5.26
N VAL A 197 6.76 22.20 4.95
CA VAL A 197 7.70 21.35 4.19
C VAL A 197 7.84 21.81 2.74
N GLU A 198 6.77 22.18 2.06
CA GLU A 198 6.84 22.74 0.70
C GLU A 198 7.61 24.07 0.69
N ARG A 199 7.29 24.96 1.63
CA ARG A 199 7.84 26.31 1.65
C ARG A 199 9.26 26.39 2.18
N PHE A 200 9.68 25.46 3.05
CA PHE A 200 10.95 25.54 3.75
C PHE A 200 11.79 24.25 3.69
N GLY A 201 11.27 23.15 3.12
CA GLY A 201 11.99 21.87 3.04
C GLY A 201 13.21 21.87 2.11
N HIS A 202 13.38 22.93 1.31
CA HIS A 202 14.57 23.17 0.48
C HIS A 202 15.62 24.07 1.18
N LEU A 203 15.32 24.60 2.37
CA LEU A 203 16.29 25.38 3.13
C LEU A 203 17.24 24.43 3.85
N ASN A 204 18.53 24.55 3.52
CA ASN A 204 19.58 23.93 4.30
C ASN A 204 19.89 24.81 5.51
N LEU A 205 19.33 24.47 6.67
CA LEU A 205 19.49 25.24 7.91
C LEU A 205 20.86 25.05 8.56
N ASP A 206 21.71 24.16 8.04
CA ASP A 206 23.08 23.95 8.53
C ASP A 206 24.00 25.16 8.32
N SER A 207 23.62 26.11 7.46
CA SER A 207 24.37 27.36 7.24
C SER A 207 23.84 28.55 8.04
N MET A 208 22.84 28.35 8.91
CA MET A 208 22.38 29.41 9.79
C MET A 208 23.33 29.52 10.99
N ASP A 209 24.26 30.46 10.87
CA ASP A 209 25.07 30.93 11.98
C ASP A 209 24.14 31.41 13.10
N THR A 210 24.09 30.65 14.20
CA THR A 210 23.30 30.98 15.39
C THR A 210 24.09 31.83 16.38
N SER A 211 25.26 32.36 16.00
CA SER A 211 25.95 33.37 16.81
C SER A 211 25.29 34.75 16.67
N GLY A 212 24.06 34.85 17.16
CA GLY A 212 23.49 36.13 17.59
C GLY A 212 24.05 36.46 18.98
N ALA A 213 25.15 37.19 19.01
CA ALA A 213 25.58 37.98 20.18
C ALA A 213 25.09 39.43 20.01
#